data_AF-M3ETZ1-F1
#
_entry.id   AF-M3ETZ1-F1
#
_cell.length_a   1.000
_cell.length_b   1.000
_cell.length_c   1.000
_cell.angle_alpha   90.00
_cell.angle_beta   90.00
_cell.angle_gamma   90.00
#
_symmetry.space_group_name_H-M   'P 1'
#
loop_
_entity.id
_entity.type
_entity.pdbx_description
1 polymer ?
#
loop_
_entity_poly.entity_id
_entity_poly.type
_entity_poly.pdbx_seq_one_letter_code
_entity_poly.pdbx_strand_id
1 'polypeptide(L)'
;MEFAKIRGKSYQDCLMEMKMKYGSEATVISQTVVTEGGVMGTGLLAKKMIEIQIGIPEKQASREKIERKLQDLKDLLKQKSYASPERKKLYKL
;
A
#
# COMPACT_ATOMS: atom_id res chain seq x y z
N MET A 1 8.11 16.84 -11.84
CA MET A 1 8.48 15.68 -11.00
C MET A 1 8.13 16.09 -9.58
N GLU A 2 7.16 15.42 -8.95
CA GLU A 2 6.65 15.85 -7.65
C GLU A 2 7.40 15.13 -6.52
N PHE A 3 7.67 15.83 -5.42
CA PHE A 3 8.36 15.27 -4.27
C PHE A 3 7.42 15.26 -3.08
N ALA A 4 7.26 14.11 -2.45
CA ALA A 4 6.46 13.97 -1.25
C ALA A 4 7.29 13.35 -0.12
N LYS A 5 6.89 13.62 1.12
CA LYS A 5 7.51 13.07 2.33
C LYS A 5 6.49 12.19 3.03
N ILE A 6 6.89 10.98 3.40
CA ILE A 6 6.07 10.04 4.15
C ILE A 6 6.78 9.75 5.47
N ARG A 7 6.04 9.82 6.57
CA ARG A 7 6.53 9.50 7.92
C ARG A 7 5.81 8.27 8.45
N GLY A 8 6.57 7.32 8.98
CA GLY A 8 6.03 6.09 9.53
C GLY A 8 6.85 5.55 10.68
N LYS A 9 6.30 4.53 11.34
CA LYS A 9 6.97 3.85 12.46
C LYS A 9 8.10 2.94 11.96
N SER A 10 7.93 2.35 10.78
CA SER A 10 8.88 1.47 10.13
C SER A 10 9.03 1.82 8.64
N TYR A 11 10.17 1.46 8.04
CA TYR A 11 10.41 1.65 6.62
C TYR A 11 9.39 0.89 5.77
N GLN A 12 8.97 -0.29 6.23
CA GLN A 12 7.93 -1.08 5.56
C GLN A 12 6.58 -0.37 5.56
N ASP A 13 6.19 0.29 6.66
CA ASP A 13 4.95 1.08 6.73
C ASP A 13 5.01 2.24 5.73
N CYS A 14 6.14 2.95 5.69
CA CYS A 14 6.35 4.05 4.75
C CYS A 14 6.26 3.59 3.29
N LEU A 15 6.84 2.42 2.96
CA LEU A 15 6.75 1.83 1.63
C LEU A 15 5.31 1.41 1.28
N MET A 16 4.56 0.87 2.24
CA MET A 16 3.17 0.49 2.04
C MET A 16 2.32 1.74 1.76
N GLU A 17 2.48 2.80 2.56
CA GLU A 17 1.80 4.07 2.37
C GLU A 17 2.17 4.73 1.03
N MET A 18 3.45 4.67 0.64
CA MET A 18 3.92 5.12 -0.68
C MET A 18 3.17 4.39 -1.80
N LYS A 19 3.13 3.05 -1.75
CA LYS A 19 2.46 2.24 -2.77
C LYS A 19 0.95 2.47 -2.80
N MET A 20 0.31 2.70 -1.65
CA MET A 20 -1.13 2.94 -1.58
C MET A 20 -1.52 4.34 -2.09
N LYS A 21 -0.76 5.38 -1.74
CA LYS A 21 -1.07 6.76 -2.13
C LYS A 21 -0.63 7.10 -3.54
N TYR A 22 0.56 6.65 -3.93
CA TYR A 22 1.23 7.08 -5.17
C TYR A 22 1.45 5.94 -6.17
N GLY A 23 1.13 4.71 -5.80
CA GLY A 23 1.26 3.55 -6.69
C GLY A 23 2.69 3.05 -6.81
N SER A 24 2.88 2.12 -7.76
CA SER A 24 4.18 1.46 -8.00
C SER A 24 5.21 2.35 -8.69
N GLU A 25 4.77 3.53 -9.15
CA GLU A 25 5.60 4.46 -9.92
C GLU A 25 6.37 5.43 -9.03
N ALA A 26 5.98 5.55 -7.76
CA ALA A 26 6.74 6.31 -6.78
C ALA A 26 8.07 5.61 -6.45
N THR A 27 9.14 6.41 -6.39
CA THR A 27 10.49 5.92 -6.08
C THR A 27 11.01 6.60 -4.82
N VAL A 28 11.60 5.83 -3.90
CA VAL A 28 12.25 6.40 -2.71
C VAL A 28 13.57 7.05 -3.13
N ILE A 29 13.74 8.31 -2.77
CA ILE A 29 14.95 9.10 -3.02
C ILE A 29 15.86 9.09 -1.80
N SER A 30 15.29 9.26 -0.62
CA SER A 30 16.05 9.32 0.62
C SER A 30 15.27 8.74 1.80
N GLN A 31 16.01 8.23 2.78
CA GLN A 31 15.49 7.74 4.05
C GLN A 31 16.24 8.43 5.17
N THR A 32 15.50 9.01 6.12
CA THR A 32 16.04 9.68 7.31
C THR A 32 15.31 9.18 8.54
N VAL A 33 16.05 8.89 9.61
CA VAL A 33 15.44 8.60 10.92
C VAL A 33 15.24 9.93 11.64
N VAL A 34 13.99 10.29 11.87
CA VAL A 34 13.61 11.51 12.59
C VAL A 34 13.16 11.13 13.99
N THR A 35 13.57 11.91 14.98
CA THR A 35 13.11 11.71 16.35
C THR A 35 12.12 12.82 16.67
N GLU A 36 10.86 12.47 16.87
CA GLU A 36 9.79 13.43 17.16
C GLU A 36 9.49 13.42 18.65
N GLY A 37 9.56 14.59 19.28
CA GLY A 37 9.34 14.78 20.72
C GLY A 37 10.61 14.69 21.58
N GLY A 38 10.42 14.96 22.87
CA GLY A 38 11.47 14.99 23.89
C GLY A 38 11.25 16.14 24.85
N VAL A 39 11.32 15.87 26.16
CA VAL A 39 11.23 16.94 27.16
C VAL A 39 12.57 17.69 27.19
N MET A 40 12.58 18.97 26.80
CA MET A 40 13.76 19.87 26.90
C MET A 40 15.08 19.28 26.36
N GLY A 41 15.10 18.76 25.13
CA GLY A 41 16.37 18.33 24.49
C GLY A 41 17.07 17.11 25.12
N THR A 42 16.49 16.50 26.16
CA THR A 42 17.07 15.32 26.84
C THR A 42 16.75 14.00 26.16
N GLY A 43 15.90 14.00 25.13
CA GLY A 43 15.48 12.77 24.45
C GLY A 43 14.58 11.85 25.28
N LEU A 44 14.21 12.23 26.52
CA LEU A 44 13.26 11.48 27.34
C LEU A 44 11.88 11.52 26.65
N LEU A 45 11.32 10.35 26.33
CA LEU A 45 10.08 10.14 25.55
C LEU A 45 10.19 10.48 24.04
N ALA A 46 11.39 10.69 23.51
CA ALA A 46 11.56 10.98 22.10
C ALA A 46 11.24 9.74 21.26
N LYS A 47 10.29 9.88 20.32
CA LYS A 47 9.81 8.77 19.50
C LYS A 47 10.57 8.74 18.19
N LYS A 48 11.31 7.65 17.95
CA LYS A 48 11.97 7.42 16.67
C LYS A 48 10.92 7.09 15.60
N MET A 49 11.00 7.79 14.49
CA MET A 49 10.20 7.57 13.29
C MET A 49 11.09 7.60 12.06
N ILE A 50 10.60 7.03 10.97
CA ILE A 50 11.29 7.00 9.68
C ILE A 50 10.57 7.98 8.75
N GLU A 51 11.31 8.94 8.23
CA GLU A 51 10.87 9.83 7.14
C GLU A 51 11.52 9.34 5.85
N ILE A 52 10.71 9.01 4.85
CA ILE A 52 11.19 8.76 3.49
C ILE A 52 10.77 9.91 2.59
N GLN A 53 11.66 10.29 1.69
CA GLN A 53 11.36 11.23 0.61
C GLN A 53 11.15 10.43 -0.67
N ILE A 54 10.04 10.67 -1.34
CA ILE A 54 9.66 9.95 -2.55
C ILE A 54 9.57 10.92 -3.73
N GLY A 55 10.03 10.45 -4.89
CA GLY A 55 9.85 11.09 -6.17
C GLY A 55 8.69 10.44 -6.90
N ILE A 56 7.73 11.27 -7.31
CA ILE A 56 6.57 10.88 -8.08
C ILE A 56 6.83 11.36 -9.52
N PRO A 57 7.10 10.44 -10.45
CA PRO A 57 7.21 10.79 -11.86
C PRO A 57 5.84 11.26 -12.38
N GLU A 58 5.82 12.33 -13.17
CA GLU A 58 4.59 12.95 -13.71
C GLU A 58 3.85 12.09 -14.75
N LYS A 59 4.27 10.84 -14.96
CA LYS A 59 3.69 9.99 -16.01
C LYS A 59 2.37 9.37 -15.55
N GLN A 60 1.29 10.05 -15.92
CA GLN A 60 0.08 9.47 -16.52
C GLN A 60 0.18 7.95 -16.81
N ALA A 61 -0.36 7.07 -15.95
CA ALA A 61 -0.79 5.71 -16.32
C ALA A 61 -1.37 4.87 -15.16
N SER A 62 -1.21 5.28 -13.89
CA SER A 62 -1.54 4.36 -12.78
C SER A 62 -3.03 4.16 -12.47
N ARG A 63 -3.93 5.10 -12.80
CA ARG A 63 -5.37 4.94 -12.51
C ARG A 63 -6.01 3.82 -13.33
N GLU A 64 -5.75 3.78 -14.63
CA GLU A 64 -6.33 2.80 -15.55
C GLU A 64 -5.92 1.34 -15.23
N LYS A 65 -4.68 1.15 -14.77
CA LYS A 65 -4.15 -0.18 -14.43
C LYS A 65 -4.68 -0.71 -13.10
N ILE A 66 -4.97 0.19 -12.15
CA ILE A 66 -5.57 -0.16 -10.86
C ILE A 66 -7.05 -0.49 -11.05
N GLU A 67 -7.79 0.28 -11.84
CA GLU A 67 -9.20 0.01 -12.14
C GLU A 67 -9.38 -1.33 -12.87
N ARG A 68 -8.52 -1.65 -13.86
CA ARG A 68 -8.55 -2.97 -14.52
C ARG A 68 -8.28 -4.12 -13.56
N LYS A 69 -7.32 -3.99 -12.63
CA LYS A 69 -7.06 -5.02 -11.62
C LYS A 69 -8.21 -5.17 -10.62
N LEU A 70 -8.86 -4.07 -10.24
CA LEU A 70 -10.01 -4.09 -9.33
C LEU A 70 -11.20 -4.78 -10.00
N GLN A 71 -11.39 -4.57 -11.30
CA GLN A 71 -12.44 -5.21 -12.07
C GLN A 71 -12.19 -6.72 -12.22
N ASP A 72 -10.96 -7.12 -12.56
CA ASP A 72 -10.57 -8.53 -12.70
C ASP A 72 -10.78 -9.34 -11.41
N LEU A 73 -10.48 -8.75 -10.24
CA LEU A 73 -10.74 -9.34 -8.93
C LEU A 73 -12.24 -9.53 -8.64
N LYS A 74 -13.08 -8.58 -9.07
CA LYS A 74 -14.54 -8.71 -8.91
C LYS A 74 -15.10 -9.84 -9.78
N ASP A 75 -14.62 -9.96 -11.01
CA ASP A 75 -15.05 -11.02 -11.94
C ASP A 75 -14.63 -12.42 -11.45
N LEU A 76 -13.42 -12.56 -10.89
CA LEU A 76 -12.96 -13.82 -10.27
C LEU A 76 -13.81 -14.24 -9.06
N LEU A 77 -14.18 -13.29 -8.19
CA LEU A 77 -15.06 -13.57 -7.04
C LEU A 77 -16.46 -14.00 -7.50
N LYS A 78 -16.97 -13.38 -8.57
CA LYS A 78 -18.26 -13.75 -9.17
C LYS A 78 -18.20 -15.18 -9.73
N GLN A 79 -17.17 -15.53 -10.49
CA GLN A 79 -16.99 -16.90 -10.99
C GLN A 79 -16.93 -17.95 -9.87
N LYS A 80 -16.21 -17.66 -8.77
CA LYS A 80 -16.12 -18.59 -7.64
C LYS A 80 -17.45 -18.78 -6.91
N SER A 81 -18.33 -17.77 -6.92
CA SER A 81 -19.69 -17.86 -6.38
C SER A 81 -20.63 -18.72 -7.25
N TYR A 82 -20.40 -18.81 -8.56
CA TYR A 82 -21.20 -19.67 -9.47
C TYR A 82 -20.68 -21.11 -9.56
N ALA A 83 -19.48 -21.39 -9.05
CA ALA A 83 -18.83 -22.70 -9.11
C ALA A 83 -19.16 -23.66 -7.94
N SER A 84 -20.23 -23.40 -7.19
CA SER A 84 -20.81 -24.38 -6.26
C SER A 84 -22.10 -24.97 -6.86
N PRO A 85 -22.02 -25.99 -7.74
CA PRO A 85 -23.15 -26.88 -7.93
C PRO A 85 -23.25 -27.78 -6.69
N GLU A 86 -24.44 -27.80 -6.11
CA GLU A 86 -24.85 -28.76 -5.10
C GLU A 86 -24.41 -30.18 -5.47
N ARG A 87 -23.35 -30.70 -4.82
CA ARG A 87 -23.17 -32.16 -4.68
C ARG A 87 -24.11 -32.67 -3.59
N LYS A 88 -25.42 -32.60 -3.81
CA LYS A 88 -26.35 -33.53 -3.14
C LYS A 88 -26.55 -34.72 -4.06
N LYS A 89 -25.82 -35.77 -3.70
CA LYS A 89 -25.82 -37.13 -4.24
C LYS A 89 -27.22 -37.56 -4.67
N LEU A 90 -27.44 -37.65 -5.98
CA LEU A 90 -28.42 -38.56 -6.55
C LEU A 90 -27.64 -39.82 -6.94
N TYR A 91 -27.73 -40.93 -6.19
CA TYR A 91 -27.55 -42.28 -6.73
C TYR A 91 -27.96 -43.37 -5.73
N LYS A 92 -28.84 -44.26 -6.23
CA LYS A 92 -29.14 -45.67 -5.84
C LYS A 92 -29.90 -45.88 -4.53
N LEU A 93 -30.92 -46.74 -4.44
CA LEU A 93 -31.35 -47.88 -5.28
C LEU A 93 -32.79 -47.75 -5.80
#